data_AF-A0AA91INB5-F1
#
_entry.id   AF-A0AA91INB5-F1
#
_cell.length_a   1.000
_cell.length_b   1.000
_cell.length_c   1.000
_cell.angle_alpha   90.00
_cell.angle_beta   90.00
_cell.angle_gamma   90.00
#
_symmetry.space_group_name_H-M   'P 1'
#
loop_
_entity.id
_entity.type
_entity.pdbx_description
1 polymer ?
#
loop_
_entity_poly.entity_id
_entity_poly.type
_entity_poly.pdbx_seq_one_letter_code
_entity_poly.pdbx_strand_id
1 'polypeptide(L)'
;MSASKKKIVIVGGGAGGLELATSLGHKLGRKDKAEIILIDRNHSHLWKPLLHEVATGSLDDGVDALSYLAHARNHHFTFQLGSLTNIDRAAQQLTLADIRDEQGEILVPQRELSYDILVMALGSTSNDFGTPGVKDNCIFLDNPHQARRFHNEMLNLFLKFSAQKDKAAKVNIEYRDCGRRRDRR
;
A
#
# COMPACT_ATOMS: atom_id res chain seq x y z
N MET A 1 10.23 21.57 33.18
CA MET A 1 10.24 20.22 32.56
C MET A 1 9.32 20.28 31.35
N SER A 2 9.85 20.12 30.13
CA SER A 2 9.02 20.10 28.92
C SER A 2 8.11 18.87 28.99
N ALA A 3 6.79 19.05 28.92
CA ALA A 3 5.86 17.93 28.86
C ALA A 3 6.19 17.09 27.62
N SER A 4 6.28 15.76 27.79
CA SER A 4 6.45 14.83 26.66
C SER A 4 5.35 15.06 25.63
N LYS A 5 5.72 15.24 24.37
CA LYS A 5 4.75 15.45 23.27
C LYS A 5 3.92 14.19 23.11
N LYS A 6 2.62 14.35 22.86
CA LYS A 6 1.76 13.22 22.55
C LYS A 6 2.21 12.55 21.25
N LYS A 7 2.37 11.23 21.25
CA LYS A 7 2.77 10.43 20.09
C LYS A 7 1.54 9.78 19.45
N ILE A 8 1.23 10.22 18.23
CA ILE A 8 0.12 9.72 17.43
C ILE A 8 0.69 8.88 16.29
N VAL A 9 0.39 7.58 16.32
CA VAL A 9 0.87 6.63 15.32
C VAL A 9 -0.28 6.22 14.41
N ILE A 10 -0.09 6.33 13.11
CA ILE A 10 -1.04 5.99 12.05
C ILE A 10 -0.45 4.83 11.26
N VAL A 11 -1.16 3.71 11.18
CA VAL A 11 -0.71 2.53 10.44
C VAL A 11 -1.54 2.36 9.17
N GLY A 12 -0.87 2.46 8.02
CA GLY A 12 -1.44 2.41 6.69
C GLY A 12 -1.52 3.80 6.04
N GLY A 13 -0.73 4.01 4.99
CA GLY A 13 -0.65 5.25 4.20
C GLY A 13 -1.62 5.28 3.02
N GLY A 14 -2.76 4.59 3.10
CA GLY A 14 -3.82 4.68 2.10
C GLY A 14 -4.48 6.07 2.07
N ALA A 15 -5.57 6.22 1.31
CA ALA A 15 -6.26 7.50 1.15
C ALA A 15 -6.58 8.20 2.49
N GLY A 16 -7.14 7.46 3.45
CA GLY A 16 -7.47 8.04 4.75
C GLY A 16 -6.27 8.27 5.68
N GLY A 17 -5.30 7.36 5.70
CA GLY A 17 -4.16 7.46 6.63
C GLY A 17 -3.19 8.57 6.27
N LEU A 18 -2.89 8.73 4.97
CA LEU A 18 -2.02 9.79 4.48
C LEU A 18 -2.67 11.18 4.63
N GLU A 19 -3.95 11.30 4.31
CA GLU A 19 -4.71 12.55 4.50
C GLU A 19 -4.72 12.95 5.98
N LEU A 20 -4.99 11.99 6.88
CA LEU A 20 -4.96 12.22 8.31
C LEU A 20 -3.59 12.66 8.81
N ALA A 21 -2.52 11.96 8.39
CA ALA A 21 -1.15 12.31 8.76
C ALA A 21 -0.80 13.74 8.33
N THR A 22 -1.22 14.12 7.12
CA THR A 22 -1.03 15.47 6.57
C THR A 22 -1.79 16.52 7.38
N SER A 23 -3.06 16.26 7.68
CA SER A 23 -3.92 17.16 8.46
C SER A 23 -3.40 17.38 9.89
N LEU A 24 -2.96 16.28 10.55
CA LEU A 24 -2.38 16.33 11.89
C LEU A 24 -1.00 16.97 11.90
N GLY A 25 -0.17 16.71 10.88
CA GLY A 25 1.12 17.36 10.71
C GLY A 25 0.97 18.88 10.60
N HIS A 26 0.04 19.38 9.79
CA HIS A 26 -0.23 20.82 9.71
C HIS A 26 -0.77 21.43 11.01
N LYS A 27 -1.67 20.73 11.70
CA LYS A 27 -2.35 21.26 12.90
C LYS A 27 -1.49 21.19 14.16
N LEU A 28 -0.77 20.08 14.35
CA LEU A 28 -0.08 19.73 15.59
C LEU A 28 1.43 19.58 15.39
N GLY A 29 1.87 18.84 14.37
CA GLY A 29 3.30 18.58 14.10
C GLY A 29 4.10 19.86 13.82
N ARG A 30 3.58 20.73 12.95
CA ARG A 30 4.17 22.04 12.61
C ARG A 30 4.33 22.96 13.83
N LYS A 31 3.41 22.85 14.79
CA LYS A 31 3.40 23.64 16.03
C LYS A 31 4.11 22.93 17.18
N ASP A 32 4.75 21.81 16.90
CA ASP A 32 5.51 21.01 17.85
C ASP A 32 4.68 20.52 19.05
N LYS A 33 3.35 20.37 18.86
CA LYS A 33 2.40 19.97 19.92
C LYS A 33 2.23 18.46 20.06
N ALA A 34 2.53 17.72 19.00
CA ALA A 34 2.44 16.26 18.96
C ALA A 34 3.45 15.70 17.95
N GLU A 35 3.94 14.50 18.21
CA GLU A 35 4.73 13.71 17.27
C GLU A 35 3.77 12.85 16.45
N ILE A 36 3.76 13.05 15.13
CA ILE A 36 2.89 12.33 14.20
C ILE A 36 3.75 11.36 13.41
N ILE A 37 3.44 10.06 13.49
CA ILE A 37 4.19 9.00 12.82
C ILE A 37 3.22 8.25 11.88
N LEU A 38 3.54 8.23 10.60
CA LEU A 38 2.88 7.38 9.60
C LEU A 38 3.74 6.15 9.33
N ILE A 39 3.12 4.97 9.42
CA ILE A 39 3.75 3.69 9.14
C ILE A 39 3.09 3.07 7.93
N ASP A 40 3.87 2.70 6.91
CA ASP A 40 3.41 1.87 5.80
C ASP A 40 4.51 0.90 5.36
N ARG A 41 4.11 -0.22 4.75
CA ARG A 41 5.03 -1.21 4.20
C ARG A 41 5.65 -0.76 2.87
N ASN A 42 5.00 0.16 2.17
CA ASN A 42 5.43 0.69 0.88
C ASN A 42 6.13 2.04 1.05
N HIS A 43 7.05 2.36 0.14
CA HIS A 43 7.76 3.64 0.14
C HIS A 43 6.92 4.83 -0.36
N SER A 44 5.86 4.53 -1.11
CA SER A 44 5.05 5.52 -1.80
C SER A 44 3.57 5.17 -1.75
N HIS A 45 2.76 6.22 -1.86
CA HIS A 45 1.32 6.12 -2.06
C HIS A 45 1.03 6.12 -3.55
N LEU A 46 0.43 5.04 -4.06
CA LEU A 46 -0.24 5.05 -5.35
C LEU A 46 -1.74 5.14 -5.14
N TRP A 47 -2.39 6.07 -5.84
CA TRP A 47 -3.83 6.19 -5.77
C TRP A 47 -4.46 4.96 -6.44
N LYS A 48 -5.12 4.10 -5.65
CA LYS A 48 -5.70 2.83 -6.13
C LYS A 48 -6.56 2.97 -7.40
N PRO A 49 -7.36 4.04 -7.60
CA PRO A 49 -8.05 4.26 -8.87
C PRO A 49 -7.16 4.25 -10.10
N LEU A 50 -5.86 4.54 -10.01
CA LEU A 50 -4.90 4.51 -11.13
C LEU A 50 -4.30 3.13 -11.40
N LEU A 51 -4.59 2.12 -10.59
CA LEU A 51 -4.01 0.77 -10.76
C LEU A 51 -4.37 0.12 -12.10
N HIS A 52 -5.53 0.48 -12.68
CA HIS A 52 -5.91 0.00 -13.99
C HIS A 52 -5.00 0.56 -15.10
N GLU A 53 -4.53 1.81 -14.98
CA GLU A 53 -3.61 2.43 -15.94
C GLU A 53 -2.21 1.81 -15.85
N VAL A 54 -1.77 1.44 -14.64
CA VAL A 54 -0.55 0.64 -14.45
C VAL A 54 -0.71 -0.74 -15.09
N ALA A 55 -1.85 -1.40 -14.88
CA ALA A 55 -2.12 -2.73 -15.44
C ALA A 55 -2.17 -2.71 -16.98
N THR A 56 -2.68 -1.64 -17.60
CA THR A 56 -2.68 -1.48 -19.06
C THR A 56 -1.34 -1.00 -19.61
N GLY A 57 -0.41 -0.54 -18.76
CA GLY A 57 0.87 0.04 -19.17
C GLY A 57 0.78 1.49 -19.67
N SER A 58 -0.33 2.16 -19.39
CA SER A 58 -0.53 3.58 -19.71
C SER A 58 0.12 4.50 -18.67
N LEU A 59 0.48 3.96 -17.50
CA LEU A 59 1.09 4.68 -16.40
C LEU A 59 2.27 3.87 -15.84
N ASP A 60 3.38 4.56 -15.52
CA ASP A 60 4.51 3.97 -14.80
C ASP A 60 4.39 4.28 -13.30
N ASP A 61 4.23 3.24 -12.50
CA ASP A 61 3.96 3.39 -11.07
C ASP A 61 5.14 3.97 -10.27
N GLY A 62 6.35 3.95 -10.84
CA GLY A 62 7.51 4.62 -10.26
C GLY A 62 7.44 6.15 -10.36
N VAL A 63 6.78 6.69 -11.38
CA VAL A 63 6.74 8.13 -11.67
C VAL A 63 5.57 8.81 -10.97
N ASP A 64 4.40 8.17 -10.93
CA ASP A 64 3.17 8.79 -10.41
C ASP A 64 2.83 8.42 -8.97
N ALA A 65 3.71 7.69 -8.28
CA ALA A 65 3.54 7.42 -6.86
C ALA A 65 4.13 8.54 -5.98
N LEU A 66 3.37 8.97 -4.98
CA LEU A 66 3.80 9.98 -4.02
C LEU A 66 4.73 9.36 -2.97
N SER A 67 5.98 9.82 -2.90
CA SER A 67 6.93 9.40 -1.84
C SER A 67 6.45 9.82 -0.45
N TYR A 68 6.26 8.86 0.46
CA TYR A 68 5.88 9.17 1.83
C TYR A 68 6.94 9.97 2.57
N LEU A 69 8.23 9.69 2.33
CA LEU A 69 9.31 10.38 3.00
C LEU A 69 9.36 11.87 2.62
N ALA A 70 9.23 12.17 1.32
CA ALA A 70 9.18 13.54 0.84
C ALA A 70 7.93 14.27 1.36
N HIS A 71 6.77 13.60 1.31
CA HIS A 71 5.51 14.13 1.81
C HIS A 71 5.55 14.42 3.31
N ALA A 72 6.10 13.50 4.10
CA ALA A 72 6.30 13.63 5.55
C ALA A 72 7.10 14.88 5.90
N ARG A 73 8.23 15.09 5.21
CA ARG A 73 9.08 16.27 5.37
C ARG A 73 8.32 17.57 5.06
N ASN A 74 7.52 17.58 4.00
CA ASN A 74 6.78 18.77 3.56
C ASN A 74 5.59 19.09 4.46
N HIS A 75 5.04 18.09 5.15
CA HIS A 75 3.78 18.20 5.90
C HIS A 75 3.93 18.02 7.42
N HIS A 76 5.17 18.04 7.93
CA HIS A 76 5.49 18.04 9.36
C HIS A 76 5.01 16.79 10.12
N PHE A 77 5.18 15.62 9.52
CA PHE A 77 5.05 14.32 10.19
C PHE A 77 6.29 13.47 9.89
N THR A 78 6.44 12.35 10.60
CA THR A 78 7.52 11.38 10.37
C THR A 78 6.96 10.16 9.66
N PHE A 79 7.64 9.70 8.62
CA PHE A 79 7.33 8.43 7.98
C PHE A 79 8.29 7.34 8.49
N GLN A 80 7.75 6.16 8.81
CA GLN A 80 8.54 4.96 9.08
C GLN A 80 8.09 3.83 8.16
N LEU A 81 9.02 3.34 7.35
CA LEU A 81 8.82 2.13 6.58
C LEU A 81 8.74 0.94 7.54
N GLY A 82 7.71 0.10 7.41
CA GLY A 82 7.58 -1.12 8.18
C GLY A 82 6.21 -1.78 8.06
N SER A 83 6.18 -3.10 8.23
CA SER A 83 4.95 -3.87 8.34
C SER A 83 4.60 -4.10 9.80
N LEU A 84 3.40 -3.71 10.22
CA LEU A 84 2.88 -4.02 11.54
C LEU A 84 2.67 -5.52 11.70
N THR A 85 3.23 -6.12 12.76
CA THR A 85 3.08 -7.55 13.07
C THR A 85 2.31 -7.80 14.36
N ASN A 86 2.42 -6.89 15.34
CA ASN A 86 1.74 -7.05 16.62
C ASN A 86 1.34 -5.70 17.23
N ILE A 87 0.30 -5.72 18.07
CA ILE A 87 -0.14 -4.59 18.89
C ILE A 87 -0.36 -5.08 20.32
N ASP A 88 0.43 -4.57 21.25
CA ASP A 88 0.17 -4.69 22.69
C ASP A 88 -0.58 -3.45 23.16
N ARG A 89 -1.88 -3.61 23.40
CA ARG A 89 -2.74 -2.51 23.88
C ARG A 89 -2.54 -2.19 25.35
N ALA A 90 -2.10 -3.15 26.16
CA ALA A 90 -1.86 -2.94 27.59
C ALA A 90 -0.57 -2.14 27.80
N ALA A 91 0.48 -2.45 27.03
CA ALA A 91 1.73 -1.69 27.02
C ALA A 91 1.69 -0.43 26.12
N GLN A 92 0.61 -0.26 25.33
CA GLN A 92 0.48 0.78 24.31
C GLN A 92 1.66 0.81 23.33
N GLN A 93 2.02 -0.37 22.83
CA GLN A 93 3.14 -0.59 21.93
C GLN A 93 2.72 -1.36 20.69
N LEU A 94 3.41 -1.13 19.58
CA LEU A 94 3.29 -1.92 18.38
C LEU A 94 4.64 -2.46 17.95
N THR A 95 4.62 -3.56 17.22
CA THR A 95 5.81 -4.22 16.68
C THR A 95 5.81 -4.10 15.16
N LEU A 96 6.93 -3.64 14.60
CA LEU A 96 7.21 -3.65 13.18
C LEU A 96 8.16 -4.79 12.85
N ALA A 97 7.86 -5.52 11.79
CA ALA A 97 8.72 -6.56 11.23
C ALA A 97 10.12 -6.02 10.91
N ASP A 98 11.07 -6.95 10.83
CA ASP A 98 12.35 -6.68 10.17
C ASP A 98 12.14 -6.34 8.69
N ILE A 99 13.06 -5.57 8.14
CA ILE A 99 13.12 -5.25 6.71
C ILE A 99 14.35 -5.96 6.18
N ARG A 100 14.17 -6.71 5.10
CA ARG A 100 15.22 -7.47 4.43
C ARG A 100 15.43 -6.99 3.01
N ASP A 101 16.64 -7.19 2.48
CA ASP A 101 16.91 -7.01 1.06
C ASP A 101 16.47 -8.24 0.23
N GLU A 102 16.73 -8.21 -1.08
CA GLU A 102 16.42 -9.31 -1.99
C GLU A 102 17.22 -10.58 -1.72
N GLN A 103 18.38 -10.46 -1.07
CA GLN A 103 19.25 -11.57 -0.70
C GLN A 103 18.86 -12.17 0.67
N GLY A 104 17.94 -11.53 1.39
CA GLY A 104 17.41 -11.97 2.68
C GLY A 104 18.16 -11.43 3.89
N GLU A 105 19.14 -10.54 3.69
CA GLU A 105 19.90 -9.88 4.75
C GLU A 105 19.04 -8.85 5.49
N ILE A 106 19.19 -8.78 6.81
CA ILE A 106 18.41 -7.87 7.64
C ILE A 106 18.99 -6.45 7.49
N LEU A 107 18.24 -5.58 6.81
CA LEU A 107 18.54 -4.16 6.66
C LEU A 107 18.13 -3.37 7.91
N VAL A 108 16.96 -3.70 8.47
CA VAL A 108 16.42 -3.08 9.67
C VAL A 108 15.86 -4.18 10.56
N PRO A 109 16.31 -4.30 11.82
CA PRO A 109 15.77 -5.32 12.72
C PRO A 109 14.31 -5.04 13.08
N GLN A 110 13.66 -6.01 13.71
CA GLN A 110 12.36 -5.81 14.34
C GLN A 110 12.41 -4.62 15.32
N ARG A 111 11.37 -3.79 15.32
CA ARG A 111 11.31 -2.58 16.14
C ARG A 111 10.01 -2.50 16.90
N GLU A 112 10.08 -1.97 18.12
CA GLU A 112 8.91 -1.64 18.93
C GLU A 112 8.72 -0.14 18.97
N LEU A 113 7.46 0.29 18.88
CA LEU A 113 7.08 1.69 18.92
C LEU A 113 5.92 1.89 19.90
N SER A 114 6.17 2.70 20.93
CA SER A 114 5.13 3.18 21.85
C SER A 114 4.19 4.16 21.16
N TYR A 115 2.94 4.26 21.58
CA TYR A 115 2.00 5.27 21.13
C TYR A 115 1.10 5.77 22.27
N ASP A 116 0.66 7.03 22.19
CA ASP A 116 -0.45 7.50 23.03
C ASP A 116 -1.78 7.29 22.32
N ILE A 117 -1.79 7.51 20.99
CA ILE A 117 -2.95 7.28 20.13
C ILE A 117 -2.50 6.43 18.94
N LEU A 118 -3.19 5.32 18.72
CA LEU A 118 -3.01 4.47 17.55
C LEU A 118 -4.21 4.62 16.61
N VAL A 119 -3.96 4.93 15.35
CA VAL A 119 -4.95 4.98 14.28
C VAL A 119 -4.67 3.88 13.28
N MET A 120 -5.66 3.02 13.05
CA MET A 120 -5.58 1.91 12.10
C MET A 120 -6.23 2.31 10.77
N ALA A 121 -5.42 2.43 9.73
CA ALA A 121 -5.80 2.87 8.37
C ALA A 121 -5.27 1.92 7.28
N LEU A 122 -5.23 0.60 7.57
CA LEU A 122 -4.67 -0.45 6.71
C LEU A 122 -5.41 -0.67 5.38
N GLY A 123 -6.64 -0.17 5.25
CA GLY A 123 -7.48 -0.39 4.09
C GLY A 123 -8.02 -1.83 4.01
N SER A 124 -8.30 -2.28 2.79
CA SER A 124 -8.80 -3.62 2.48
C SER A 124 -8.08 -4.22 1.27
N THR A 125 -8.21 -5.53 1.13
CA THR A 125 -7.81 -6.31 -0.03
C THR A 125 -9.04 -6.86 -0.76
N SER A 126 -8.85 -7.29 -2.00
CA SER A 126 -9.86 -7.97 -2.78
C SER A 126 -10.29 -9.26 -2.08
N ASN A 127 -11.57 -9.58 -2.20
CA ASN A 127 -12.19 -10.77 -1.63
C ASN A 127 -12.62 -11.69 -2.77
N ASP A 128 -12.22 -12.95 -2.70
CA ASP A 128 -12.59 -13.98 -3.67
C ASP A 128 -13.97 -14.60 -3.39
N PHE A 129 -14.55 -14.29 -2.22
CA PHE A 129 -15.82 -14.84 -1.73
C PHE A 129 -15.87 -16.38 -1.70
N GLY A 130 -14.71 -17.05 -1.68
CA GLY A 130 -14.61 -18.51 -1.80
C GLY A 130 -14.97 -19.06 -3.19
N THR A 131 -15.00 -18.21 -4.22
CA THR A 131 -15.29 -18.63 -5.60
C THR A 131 -14.15 -19.53 -6.11
N PRO A 132 -14.43 -20.80 -6.47
CA PRO A 132 -13.40 -21.73 -6.92
C PRO A 132 -12.63 -21.19 -8.13
N GLY A 133 -11.31 -21.33 -8.10
CA GLY A 133 -10.41 -20.94 -9.19
C GLY A 133 -10.03 -19.45 -9.24
N VAL A 134 -10.66 -18.54 -8.48
CA VAL A 134 -10.30 -17.12 -8.50
C VAL A 134 -8.89 -16.88 -7.96
N LYS A 135 -8.55 -17.49 -6.81
CA LYS A 135 -7.19 -17.38 -6.23
C LYS A 135 -6.08 -17.90 -7.14
N ASP A 136 -6.38 -18.94 -7.92
CA ASP A 136 -5.39 -19.64 -8.73
C ASP A 136 -5.24 -19.02 -10.13
N ASN A 137 -6.32 -18.45 -10.68
CA ASN A 137 -6.38 -18.01 -12.08
C ASN A 137 -6.50 -16.49 -12.25
N CYS A 138 -6.83 -15.73 -11.20
CA CYS A 138 -6.96 -14.28 -11.29
C CYS A 138 -5.75 -13.56 -10.68
N ILE A 139 -5.38 -12.45 -11.29
CA ILE A 139 -4.45 -11.48 -10.71
C ILE A 139 -5.31 -10.34 -10.14
N PHE A 140 -5.30 -10.17 -8.82
CA PHE A 140 -5.97 -9.04 -8.18
C PHE A 140 -5.27 -7.72 -8.49
N LEU A 141 -5.95 -6.59 -8.29
CA LEU A 141 -5.39 -5.25 -8.49
C LEU A 141 -5.52 -4.43 -7.22
N ASP A 142 -4.96 -4.94 -6.13
CA ASP A 142 -4.98 -4.29 -4.81
C ASP A 142 -3.76 -3.38 -4.58
N ASN A 143 -2.67 -3.63 -5.30
CA ASN A 143 -1.40 -2.92 -5.14
C ASN A 143 -0.60 -2.84 -6.47
N PRO A 144 0.39 -1.94 -6.55
CA PRO A 144 1.14 -1.70 -7.79
C PRO A 144 1.92 -2.90 -8.29
N HIS A 145 2.44 -3.75 -7.40
CA HIS A 145 3.15 -4.98 -7.79
C HIS A 145 2.24 -5.95 -8.53
N GLN A 146 0.99 -6.09 -8.08
CA GLN A 146 0.02 -6.94 -8.78
C GLN A 146 -0.38 -6.36 -10.14
N ALA A 147 -0.54 -5.03 -10.25
CA ALA A 147 -0.81 -4.37 -11.53
C ALA A 147 0.34 -4.56 -12.53
N ARG A 148 1.59 -4.38 -12.09
CA ARG A 148 2.78 -4.68 -12.92
C ARG A 148 2.88 -6.15 -13.30
N ARG A 149 2.57 -7.06 -12.37
CA ARG A 149 2.51 -8.50 -12.69
C ARG A 149 1.50 -8.78 -13.79
N PHE A 150 0.29 -8.23 -13.69
CA PHE A 150 -0.73 -8.37 -14.74
C PHE A 150 -0.22 -7.84 -16.08
N HIS A 151 0.37 -6.65 -16.09
CA HIS A 151 0.91 -6.04 -17.29
C HIS A 151 1.98 -6.93 -17.96
N ASN A 152 2.93 -7.44 -17.17
CA ASN A 152 4.00 -8.30 -17.68
C ASN A 152 3.46 -9.63 -18.23
N GLU A 153 2.48 -10.25 -17.56
CA GLU A 153 1.83 -11.47 -18.07
C GLU A 153 1.10 -11.21 -19.39
N MET A 154 0.40 -10.08 -19.50
CA MET A 154 -0.26 -9.66 -20.75
C MET A 154 0.76 -9.50 -21.90
N LEU A 155 1.88 -8.81 -21.67
CA LEU A 155 2.93 -8.64 -22.68
C LEU A 155 3.57 -9.98 -23.06
N ASN A 156 3.86 -10.85 -22.09
CA ASN A 156 4.41 -12.17 -22.33
C ASN A 156 3.49 -13.02 -23.21
N LEU A 157 2.17 -12.91 -23.01
CA LEU A 157 1.19 -13.55 -23.88
C LEU A 157 1.27 -12.96 -25.29
N PHE A 158 1.24 -11.65 -25.47
CA PHE A 158 1.35 -11.06 -26.81
C PHE A 158 2.62 -11.47 -27.55
N LEU A 159 3.77 -11.53 -26.87
CA LEU A 159 5.02 -12.00 -27.45
C LEU A 159 4.95 -13.47 -27.87
N LYS A 160 4.43 -14.36 -27.00
CA LYS A 160 4.26 -15.79 -27.31
C LYS A 160 3.38 -15.99 -28.54
N PHE A 161 2.29 -15.24 -28.66
CA PHE A 161 1.36 -15.33 -29.78
C PHE A 161 1.95 -14.74 -31.06
N SER A 162 2.66 -13.61 -30.99
CA SER A 162 3.29 -13.01 -32.15
C SER A 162 4.40 -13.91 -32.75
N ALA A 163 5.07 -14.71 -31.92
CA ALA A 163 6.09 -15.66 -32.36
C ALA A 163 5.51 -16.96 -32.93
N GLN A 164 4.27 -17.32 -32.60
CA GLN A 164 3.59 -18.50 -33.13
C GLN A 164 3.03 -18.20 -34.53
N LYS A 165 3.44 -19.00 -35.53
CA LYS A 165 2.96 -18.87 -36.92
C LYS A 165 1.52 -19.36 -37.13
N ASP A 166 0.93 -19.98 -36.11
CA ASP A 166 -0.39 -20.62 -36.20
C ASP A 166 -1.50 -19.63 -35.81
N LYS A 167 -2.38 -19.27 -36.74
CA LYS A 167 -3.37 -18.18 -36.62
C LYS A 167 -4.58 -18.53 -35.72
N ALA A 168 -4.59 -19.68 -35.06
CA ALA A 168 -5.75 -20.19 -34.31
C ALA A 168 -5.74 -19.86 -32.80
N ALA A 169 -4.63 -19.37 -32.26
CA ALA A 169 -4.53 -19.11 -30.83
C ALA A 169 -5.32 -17.83 -30.45
N LYS A 170 -6.19 -17.91 -29.43
CA LYS A 170 -6.92 -16.77 -28.86
C LYS A 170 -6.40 -16.41 -27.47
N VAL A 171 -6.14 -15.13 -27.22
CA VAL A 171 -5.91 -14.58 -25.88
C VAL A 171 -7.22 -14.00 -25.37
N ASN A 172 -7.73 -14.53 -24.25
CA ASN A 172 -8.87 -13.94 -23.55
C ASN A 172 -8.35 -13.17 -22.33
N ILE A 173 -8.47 -11.85 -22.35
CA ILE A 173 -8.20 -10.98 -21.20
C ILE A 173 -9.55 -10.44 -20.73
N GLU A 174 -9.94 -10.77 -19.50
CA GLU A 174 -11.12 -10.19 -18.86
C GLU A 174 -10.67 -9.32 -17.69
N TYR A 175 -11.06 -8.05 -17.72
CA TYR A 175 -10.92 -7.15 -16.57
C TYR A 175 -12.24 -7.13 -15.83
N ARG A 176 -12.28 -7.71 -14.63
CA ARG A 176 -13.48 -7.75 -13.80
C ARG A 176 -13.30 -6.80 -12.63
N ASP A 177 -13.93 -5.63 -12.72
CA ASP A 177 -14.05 -4.76 -11.57
C ASP A 177 -15.05 -5.39 -10.59
N CYS A 178 -14.57 -5.76 -9.41
CA CYS A 178 -15.40 -6.27 -8.33
C CYS A 178 -16.10 -5.11 -7.60
N GLY A 179 -16.75 -4.23 -8.36
CA GLY A 179 -17.60 -3.19 -7.82
C GLY A 179 -18.84 -3.82 -7.18
N ARG A 180 -19.10 -3.49 -5.91
CA ARG A 180 -20.38 -3.82 -5.26
C ARG A 180 -21.52 -3.42 -6.20
N ARG A 181 -22.29 -4.39 -6.70
CA ARG A 181 -23.64 -4.11 -7.20
C ARG A 181 -24.38 -3.45 -6.04
N ARG A 182 -24.54 -2.12 -6.11
CA ARG A 182 -25.60 -1.45 -5.35
C ARG A 182 -26.88 -1.95 -5.98
N ASP A 183 -27.47 -2.96 -5.36
CA ASP A 183 -28.84 -3.34 -5.59
C ASP A 183 -29.69 -2.10 -5.26
N ARG A 184 -30.02 -1.32 -6.29
CA ARG A 184 -30.98 -0.22 -6.18
C ARG A 184 -32.34 -0.89 -6.08
N ARG A 185 -32.87 -0.97 -4.87
CA ARG A 185 -34.30 -1.12 -4.63
C ARG A 185 -35.06 0.03 -5.31
#